data_AF-A0A0N0U9Y0-F1
#
_entry.id   AF-A0A0N0U9Y0-F1
#
_cell.length_a   1.000
_cell.length_b   1.000
_cell.length_c   1.000
_cell.angle_alpha   90.00
_cell.angle_beta   90.00
_cell.angle_gamma   90.00
#
_symmetry.space_group_name_H-M   'P 1'
#
loop_
_entity.id
_entity.type
_entity.pdbx_description
1 polymer ?
#
loop_
_entity_poly.entity_id
_entity_poly.type
_entity_poly.pdbx_seq_one_letter_code
_entity_poly.pdbx_strand_id
1 'polypeptide(L)'
;MGVYVHIDAPRPEGAMVNLALSAAQLFVALVLVGLNGFFVAAEFAFVRVRGTSVEQLADEGRAGAGSLQAVMADLDNYLAVTQLGITLASLGLGWVGEPAVAALLEPILAPVLPESLRHLVAFAVGFSIITFLHVVFGELAPKTFAIARTERLSLLLAPPMKLFYYLFYPGIVVFNGSANAFTQLLGVPAASETDETLGEREIRRVLARSGEEGNIDAAEVDMIERVFDLDDTVVREVMVPRPDVVSVPASATLSDIRAVVLDEGHTRYPVVDADDSDQIVGFIDVKDVLRAGEEGNENATAGDIAREIPVVPETTAINDLLLQFRQDRRQMAAVIDEWGSLEGIATIEDVVEAVVGDLRDEFDVDGREHAIRKQSDGSYDADGGVPLSTVSEALGVDLDSDAVETIGGLVLSQLDRAPEVGDTAQAGGYVFEVTSVDGTRISTVAISENGADDSPSAG
;
A
#
# COMPACT_ATOMS: atom_id res chain seq x y z
N MET A 1 88.40 38.33 39.64
CA MET A 1 88.20 37.17 38.75
C MET A 1 86.80 37.30 38.17
N GLY A 2 86.69 37.89 36.98
CA GLY A 2 85.41 38.17 36.35
C GLY A 2 84.93 36.98 35.53
N VAL A 3 83.62 36.72 35.59
CA VAL A 3 82.90 35.98 34.56
C VAL A 3 81.57 36.69 34.37
N TYR A 4 81.50 37.55 33.34
CA TYR A 4 80.24 38.04 32.79
C TYR A 4 79.61 36.87 32.04
N VAL A 5 78.52 36.31 32.57
CA VAL A 5 77.66 35.41 31.81
C VAL A 5 76.72 36.30 31.00
N HIS A 6 76.98 36.37 29.70
CA HIS A 6 76.06 36.92 28.71
C HIS A 6 74.79 36.05 28.72
N ILE A 7 73.67 36.59 29.22
CA ILE A 7 72.36 36.00 28.97
C ILE A 7 72.02 36.35 27.54
N ASP A 8 72.19 35.38 26.63
CA ASP A 8 71.72 35.47 25.26
C ASP A 8 70.22 35.79 25.28
N ALA A 9 69.84 36.94 24.72
CA ALA A 9 68.46 37.21 24.37
C ALA A 9 68.01 36.15 23.34
N PRO A 10 66.77 35.63 23.42
CA PRO A 10 66.28 34.68 22.43
C PRO A 10 66.38 35.31 21.03
N ARG A 11 67.10 34.63 20.13
CA ARG A 11 67.30 35.10 18.75
C ARG A 11 65.93 35.29 18.06
N PRO A 12 65.73 36.36 17.27
CA PRO A 12 64.47 36.65 16.59
C PRO A 12 64.02 35.54 15.61
N GLU A 13 64.92 34.65 15.20
CA GLU A 13 64.62 33.49 14.35
C GLU A 13 63.69 32.47 15.04
N GLY A 14 63.81 32.27 16.36
CA GLY A 14 62.97 31.30 17.09
C GLY A 14 61.53 31.77 17.29
N ALA A 15 61.31 33.08 17.47
CA ALA A 15 59.99 33.66 17.60
C ALA A 15 59.21 33.63 16.26
N MET A 16 59.88 33.88 15.13
CA MET A 16 59.26 33.78 13.81
C MET A 16 58.89 32.35 13.42
N VAL A 17 59.73 31.36 13.78
CA VAL A 17 59.44 29.94 13.53
C VAL A 17 58.25 29.47 14.35
N ASN A 18 58.15 29.84 15.63
CA ASN A 18 57.00 29.51 16.47
C ASN A 18 55.70 30.15 15.96
N LEU A 19 55.76 31.42 15.53
CA LEU A 19 54.59 32.12 14.99
C LEU A 19 54.11 31.49 13.66
N ALA A 20 55.04 31.12 12.77
CA ALA A 20 54.71 30.45 11.52
C ALA A 20 54.06 29.07 11.76
N LEU A 21 54.53 28.33 12.78
CA LEU A 21 54.01 27.03 13.14
C LEU A 21 52.60 27.13 13.74
N SER A 22 52.36 28.09 14.63
CA SER A 22 51.02 28.39 15.17
C SER A 22 50.04 28.85 14.09
N ALA A 23 50.49 29.67 13.14
CA ALA A 23 49.66 30.09 12.00
C ALA A 23 49.28 28.92 11.09
N ALA A 24 50.21 28.00 10.84
CA ALA A 24 49.93 26.78 10.08
C ALA A 24 48.93 25.87 10.81
N GLN A 25 49.06 25.70 12.13
CA GLN A 25 48.11 24.93 12.93
C GLN A 25 46.72 25.57 12.94
N LEU A 26 46.64 26.90 13.03
CA LEU A 26 45.36 27.61 12.94
C LEU A 26 44.70 27.44 11.57
N PHE A 27 45.49 27.49 10.50
CA PHE A 27 44.98 27.20 9.15
C PHE A 27 44.41 25.78 9.05
N VAL A 28 45.14 24.78 9.57
CA VAL A 28 44.65 23.39 9.62
C VAL A 28 43.37 23.29 10.45
N ALA A 29 43.29 23.97 11.60
CA ALA A 29 42.07 24.01 12.42
C ALA A 29 40.88 24.60 11.64
N LEU A 30 41.07 25.70 10.91
CA LEU A 30 40.01 26.29 10.08
C LEU A 30 39.58 25.35 8.93
N VAL A 31 40.53 24.65 8.31
CA VAL A 31 40.21 23.62 7.31
C VAL A 31 39.40 22.48 7.93
N LEU A 32 39.74 22.04 9.13
CA LEU A 32 39.00 20.98 9.84
C LEU A 32 37.59 21.42 10.25
N VAL A 33 37.40 22.68 10.65
CA VAL A 33 36.05 23.27 10.87
C VAL A 33 35.25 23.23 9.57
N GLY A 34 35.84 23.67 8.46
CA GLY A 34 35.18 23.66 7.15
C GLY A 34 34.85 22.24 6.66
N LEU A 35 35.76 21.28 6.90
CA LEU A 35 35.56 19.88 6.57
C LEU A 35 34.46 19.25 7.42
N ASN A 36 34.41 19.56 8.72
CA ASN A 36 33.32 19.13 9.60
C ASN A 36 31.98 19.68 9.08
N GLY A 37 31.92 20.98 8.76
CA GLY A 37 30.74 21.60 8.18
C GLY A 37 30.32 21.03 6.83
N PHE A 38 31.28 20.63 6.00
CA PHE A 38 31.00 19.93 4.75
C PHE A 38 30.24 18.61 5.01
N PHE A 39 30.72 17.78 5.94
CA PHE A 39 30.07 16.50 6.26
C PHE A 39 28.70 16.69 6.92
N VAL A 40 28.57 17.65 7.86
CA VAL A 40 27.28 17.98 8.48
C VAL A 40 26.29 18.47 7.42
N ALA A 41 26.71 19.34 6.50
CA ALA A 41 25.83 19.80 5.44
C ALA A 41 25.39 18.65 4.52
N ALA A 42 26.29 17.72 4.21
CA ALA A 42 25.97 16.56 3.38
C ALA A 42 24.95 15.63 4.06
N GLU A 43 25.19 15.27 5.32
CA GLU A 43 24.29 14.41 6.12
C GLU A 43 22.87 14.97 6.13
N PHE A 44 22.69 16.24 6.54
CA PHE A 44 21.36 16.84 6.64
C PHE A 44 20.70 17.07 5.27
N ALA A 45 21.47 17.36 4.23
CA ALA A 45 20.93 17.54 2.89
C ALA A 45 20.44 16.21 2.29
N PHE A 46 21.18 15.11 2.51
CA PHE A 46 20.80 13.79 2.03
C PHE A 46 19.61 13.21 2.79
N VAL A 47 19.58 13.31 4.11
CA VAL A 47 18.41 12.84 4.90
C VAL A 47 17.12 13.59 4.54
N ARG A 48 17.23 14.86 4.12
CA ARG A 48 16.06 15.72 3.89
C ARG A 48 15.55 15.69 2.44
N VAL A 49 16.37 15.30 1.47
CA VAL A 49 15.95 15.27 0.06
C VAL A 49 15.03 14.08 -0.21
N ARG A 50 14.00 14.28 -1.03
CA ARG A 50 13.03 13.23 -1.39
C ARG A 50 13.50 12.48 -2.64
N GLY A 51 13.30 11.16 -2.68
CA GLY A 51 13.67 10.32 -3.83
C GLY A 51 13.07 10.81 -5.15
N THR A 52 11.78 11.14 -5.15
CA THR A 52 11.06 11.69 -6.32
C THR A 52 11.66 12.99 -6.85
N SER A 53 12.12 13.87 -5.97
CA SER A 53 12.83 15.10 -6.37
C SER A 53 14.18 14.80 -7.00
N VAL A 54 14.90 13.77 -6.54
CA VAL A 54 16.19 13.36 -7.10
C VAL A 54 16.04 12.76 -8.51
N GLU A 55 15.00 11.95 -8.72
CA GLU A 55 14.64 11.43 -10.04
C GLU A 55 14.33 12.55 -11.02
N GLN A 56 13.46 13.49 -10.63
CA GLN A 56 13.14 14.67 -11.44
C GLN A 56 14.40 15.48 -11.81
N LEU A 57 15.30 15.73 -10.85
CA LEU A 57 16.54 16.48 -11.10
C LEU A 57 17.50 15.74 -12.06
N ALA A 58 17.45 14.41 -12.08
CA ALA A 58 18.22 13.60 -13.01
C ALA A 58 17.62 13.62 -14.43
N ASP A 59 16.30 13.54 -14.54
CA ASP A 59 15.58 13.68 -15.81
C ASP A 59 15.77 15.07 -16.43
N GLU A 60 15.83 16.11 -15.60
CA GLU A 60 16.19 17.48 -16.01
C GLU A 60 17.68 17.62 -16.40
N GLY A 61 18.50 16.58 -16.23
CA GLY A 61 19.92 16.58 -16.60
C GLY A 61 20.78 17.50 -15.73
N ARG A 62 20.41 17.74 -14.47
CA ARG A 62 21.15 18.64 -13.57
C ARG A 62 22.53 18.07 -13.23
N ALA A 63 23.55 18.94 -13.22
CA ALA A 63 24.89 18.56 -12.81
C ALA A 63 24.90 18.05 -11.35
N GLY A 64 25.49 16.87 -11.13
CA GLY A 64 25.52 16.21 -9.83
C GLY A 64 24.36 15.26 -9.55
N ALA A 65 23.28 15.28 -10.36
CA ALA A 65 22.09 14.46 -10.12
C ALA A 65 22.37 12.95 -10.17
N GLY A 66 23.16 12.47 -11.14
CA GLY A 66 23.54 11.06 -11.18
C GLY A 66 24.43 10.62 -10.01
N SER A 67 25.19 11.54 -9.40
CA SER A 67 25.89 11.24 -8.15
C SER A 67 24.95 11.23 -6.96
N LEU A 68 23.96 12.13 -6.93
CA LEU A 68 22.95 12.18 -5.88
C LEU A 68 22.05 10.93 -5.90
N GLN A 69 21.66 10.44 -7.08
CA GLN A 69 20.94 9.17 -7.22
C GLN A 69 21.73 8.00 -6.61
N ALA A 70 23.03 7.91 -6.91
CA ALA A 70 23.89 6.87 -6.34
C ALA A 70 24.07 7.01 -4.82
N VAL A 71 24.02 8.23 -4.28
CA VAL A 71 24.04 8.47 -2.83
C VAL A 71 22.72 8.03 -2.19
N MET A 72 21.58 8.36 -2.79
CA MET A 72 20.26 7.96 -2.28
C MET A 72 20.04 6.45 -2.31
N ALA A 73 20.57 5.76 -3.32
CA ALA A 73 20.45 4.32 -3.47
C ALA A 73 21.24 3.53 -2.41
N ASP A 74 22.22 4.16 -1.74
CA ASP A 74 23.07 3.55 -0.72
C ASP A 74 23.26 4.51 0.47
N LEU A 75 22.14 5.12 0.88
CA LEU A 75 22.13 6.26 1.81
C LEU A 75 22.85 5.91 3.13
N ASP A 76 22.61 4.73 3.69
CA ASP A 76 23.15 4.31 4.97
C ASP A 76 24.68 4.25 4.98
N ASN A 77 25.29 3.75 3.91
CA ASN A 77 26.74 3.78 3.81
C ASN A 77 27.28 5.21 3.66
N TYR A 78 26.60 6.09 2.91
CA TYR A 78 27.00 7.51 2.84
C TYR A 78 26.80 8.25 4.17
N LEU A 79 25.78 7.91 4.95
CA LEU A 79 25.60 8.41 6.31
C LEU A 79 26.73 7.95 7.24
N ALA A 80 27.17 6.70 7.12
CA ALA A 80 28.34 6.21 7.84
C ALA A 80 29.63 6.97 7.45
N VAL A 81 29.81 7.30 6.16
CA VAL A 81 30.93 8.15 5.70
C VAL A 81 30.88 9.52 6.37
N THR A 82 29.72 10.18 6.38
CA THR A 82 29.57 11.52 6.98
C THR A 82 29.82 11.46 8.49
N GLN A 83 29.30 10.46 9.20
CA GLN A 83 29.52 10.30 10.65
C GLN A 83 31.01 10.09 10.98
N LEU A 84 31.70 9.25 10.21
CA LEU A 84 33.13 9.04 10.39
C LEU A 84 33.92 10.32 10.07
N GLY A 85 33.54 11.03 9.01
CA GLY A 85 34.14 12.31 8.62
C GLY A 85 33.98 13.39 9.69
N ILE A 86 32.76 13.56 10.23
CA ILE A 86 32.45 14.49 11.33
C ILE A 86 33.30 14.16 12.55
N THR A 87 33.41 12.88 12.89
CA THR A 87 34.19 12.39 14.04
C THR A 87 35.67 12.71 13.86
N LEU A 88 36.27 12.31 12.73
CA LEU A 88 37.68 12.56 12.45
C LEU A 88 38.02 14.05 12.40
N ALA A 89 37.16 14.86 11.78
CA ALA A 89 37.35 16.31 11.72
C ALA A 89 37.25 16.95 13.11
N SER A 90 36.29 16.53 13.95
CA SER A 90 36.13 17.02 15.32
C SER A 90 37.30 16.66 16.22
N LEU A 91 37.76 15.39 16.18
CA LEU A 91 38.92 14.94 16.96
C LEU A 91 40.21 15.64 16.50
N GLY A 92 40.42 15.76 15.19
CA GLY A 92 41.56 16.48 14.63
C GLY A 92 41.56 17.95 15.03
N LEU A 93 40.38 18.58 15.04
CA LEU A 93 40.23 19.97 15.46
C LEU A 93 40.53 20.16 16.95
N GLY A 94 40.11 19.22 17.80
CA GLY A 94 40.48 19.22 19.21
C GLY A 94 41.99 19.09 19.41
N TRP A 95 42.65 18.23 18.62
CA TRP A 95 44.10 18.03 18.71
C TRP A 95 44.90 19.25 18.24
N VAL A 96 44.56 19.82 17.09
CA VAL A 96 45.36 20.89 16.46
C VAL A 96 44.89 22.29 16.86
N GLY A 97 43.59 22.47 17.07
CA GLY A 97 42.98 23.78 17.29
C GLY A 97 43.33 24.39 18.64
N GLU A 98 43.25 23.62 19.73
CA GLU A 98 43.53 24.13 21.07
C GLU A 98 44.99 24.63 21.19
N PRO A 99 46.02 23.83 20.84
CA PRO A 99 47.41 24.29 20.92
C PRO A 99 47.70 25.50 20.03
N ALA A 100 47.04 25.58 18.86
CA ALA A 100 47.21 26.70 17.94
C ALA A 100 46.75 28.02 18.55
N VAL A 101 45.57 28.02 19.19
CA VAL A 101 45.01 29.22 19.80
C VAL A 101 45.71 29.54 21.12
N ALA A 102 46.02 28.54 21.94
CA ALA A 102 46.75 28.73 23.19
C ALA A 102 48.14 29.37 22.94
N ALA A 103 48.90 28.90 21.95
CA ALA A 103 50.21 29.46 21.60
C ALA A 103 50.15 30.92 21.13
N LEU A 104 49.03 31.35 20.53
CA LEU A 104 48.80 32.75 20.15
C LEU A 104 48.37 33.62 21.33
N LEU A 105 47.66 33.05 22.32
CA LEU A 105 47.18 33.75 23.50
C LEU A 105 48.25 33.90 24.59
N GLU A 106 49.13 32.92 24.77
CA GLU A 106 50.21 32.94 25.77
C GLU A 106 51.07 34.23 25.77
N PRO A 107 51.57 34.75 24.64
CA PRO A 107 52.35 36.00 24.63
C PRO A 107 51.51 37.23 24.99
N ILE A 108 50.21 37.22 24.71
CA ILE A 108 49.28 38.31 25.05
C ILE A 108 48.94 38.29 26.55
N LEU A 109 48.83 37.10 27.13
CA LEU A 109 48.54 36.89 28.56
C LEU A 109 49.78 37.02 29.45
N ALA A 110 50.98 36.92 28.88
CA ALA A 110 52.26 37.03 29.59
C ALA A 110 52.42 38.28 30.47
N PRO A 111 52.05 39.51 30.05
CA PRO A 111 52.17 40.69 30.90
C PRO A 111 51.08 40.82 31.98
N VAL A 112 50.00 40.04 31.92
CA VAL A 112 48.81 40.22 32.77
C VAL A 112 48.68 39.13 33.84
N LEU A 113 49.16 37.90 33.56
CA LEU A 113 48.94 36.74 34.41
C LEU A 113 50.24 36.11 34.96
N PRO A 114 50.21 35.61 36.21
CA PRO A 114 51.24 34.73 36.76
C PRO A 114 51.44 33.48 35.89
N GLU A 115 52.67 32.99 35.82
CA GLU A 115 53.07 31.84 35.00
C GLU A 115 52.28 30.57 35.32
N SER A 116 51.91 30.36 36.59
CA SER A 116 51.09 29.23 37.04
C SER A 116 49.65 29.23 36.53
N LEU A 117 49.07 30.40 36.25
CA LEU A 117 47.72 30.54 35.72
C LEU A 117 47.68 30.72 34.21
N ARG A 118 48.81 31.11 33.59
CA ARG A 118 48.90 31.43 32.17
C ARG A 118 48.48 30.27 31.28
N HIS A 119 49.06 29.08 31.49
CA HIS A 119 48.73 27.90 30.68
C HIS A 119 47.28 27.46 30.89
N LEU A 120 46.77 27.48 32.12
CA LEU A 120 45.38 27.12 32.41
C LEU A 120 44.38 28.07 31.72
N VAL A 121 44.64 29.38 31.78
CA VAL A 121 43.78 30.39 31.15
C VAL A 121 43.90 30.34 29.63
N ALA A 122 45.11 30.19 29.07
CA ALA A 122 45.31 30.05 27.64
C ALA A 122 44.60 28.80 27.08
N PHE A 123 44.69 27.68 27.79
CA PHE A 123 43.95 26.45 27.48
C PHE A 123 42.44 26.69 27.53
N ALA A 124 41.91 27.25 28.62
CA ALA A 124 40.47 27.44 28.78
C ALA A 124 39.88 28.38 27.72
N VAL A 125 40.58 29.47 27.41
CA VAL A 125 40.15 30.43 26.38
C VAL A 125 40.32 29.84 24.98
N GLY A 126 41.44 29.17 24.70
CA GLY A 126 41.71 28.52 23.42
C GLY A 126 40.70 27.43 23.10
N PHE A 127 40.43 26.55 24.07
CA PHE A 127 39.39 25.53 23.97
C PHE A 127 38.02 26.17 23.73
N SER A 128 37.63 27.19 24.51
CA SER A 128 36.34 27.88 24.33
C SER A 128 36.18 28.50 22.93
N ILE A 129 37.23 29.12 22.38
CA ILE A 129 37.21 29.70 21.03
C ILE A 129 37.05 28.60 19.99
N ILE A 130 37.81 27.51 20.09
CA ILE A 130 37.74 26.40 19.14
C ILE A 130 36.39 25.69 19.21
N THR A 131 35.86 25.45 20.41
CA THR A 131 34.52 24.89 20.59
C THR A 131 33.46 25.81 19.99
N PHE A 132 33.56 27.12 20.19
CA PHE A 132 32.63 28.07 19.56
C PHE A 132 32.71 28.01 18.03
N LEU A 133 33.92 28.01 17.46
CA LEU A 133 34.11 27.92 16.01
C LEU A 133 33.57 26.60 15.45
N HIS A 134 33.84 25.49 16.12
CA HIS A 134 33.34 24.16 15.77
C HIS A 134 31.81 24.10 15.78
N VAL A 135 31.18 24.46 16.89
CA VAL A 135 29.72 24.38 17.03
C VAL A 135 29.02 25.32 16.05
N VAL A 136 29.49 26.56 15.90
CA VAL A 136 28.82 27.55 15.05
C VAL A 136 29.06 27.26 13.56
N PHE A 137 30.32 27.11 13.15
CA PHE A 137 30.68 27.03 11.73
C PHE A 137 30.86 25.60 11.22
N GLY A 138 31.16 24.65 12.10
CA GLY A 138 31.22 23.22 11.78
C GLY A 138 29.87 22.52 11.86
N GLU A 139 28.95 22.97 12.72
CA GLU A 139 27.69 22.25 12.93
C GLU A 139 26.44 23.10 12.61
N LEU A 140 26.18 24.16 13.37
CA LEU A 140 24.91 24.89 13.33
C LEU A 140 24.66 25.61 12.00
N ALA A 141 25.63 26.37 11.50
CA ALA A 141 25.47 27.10 10.25
C ALA A 141 25.35 26.15 9.04
N PRO A 142 26.24 25.14 8.85
CA PRO A 142 26.10 24.17 7.77
C PRO A 142 24.78 23.41 7.78
N LYS A 143 24.33 22.95 8.96
CA LYS A 143 23.02 22.32 9.15
C LYS A 143 21.88 23.23 8.71
N THR A 144 21.92 24.50 9.12
CA THR A 144 20.89 25.49 8.74
C THR A 144 20.86 25.70 7.22
N PHE A 145 22.01 25.77 6.56
CA PHE A 145 22.08 25.88 5.10
C PHE A 145 21.56 24.63 4.40
N ALA A 146 21.90 23.43 4.89
CA ALA A 146 21.43 22.15 4.34
C ALA A 146 19.91 22.03 4.39
N ILE A 147 19.28 22.48 5.47
CA ILE A 147 17.82 22.49 5.61
C ILE A 147 17.18 23.56 4.71
N ALA A 148 17.77 24.75 4.64
CA ALA A 148 17.21 25.85 3.84
C ALA A 148 17.34 25.65 2.33
N ARG A 149 18.37 24.90 1.87
CA ARG A 149 18.71 24.72 0.45
C ARG A 149 19.06 23.26 0.13
N THR A 150 18.21 22.35 0.58
CA THR A 150 18.41 20.89 0.49
C THR A 150 18.82 20.43 -0.91
N GLU A 151 17.98 20.62 -1.93
CA GLU A 151 18.27 20.12 -3.29
C GLU A 151 19.60 20.63 -3.86
N ARG A 152 19.86 21.94 -3.73
CA ARG A 152 21.07 22.57 -4.26
C ARG A 152 22.33 22.06 -3.58
N LEU A 153 22.29 21.91 -2.26
CA LEU A 153 23.43 21.38 -1.51
C LEU A 153 23.60 19.88 -1.75
N SER A 154 22.52 19.11 -1.83
CA SER A 154 22.60 17.69 -2.17
C SER A 154 23.28 17.46 -3.53
N LEU A 155 22.91 18.25 -4.56
CA LEU A 155 23.57 18.17 -5.89
C LEU A 155 25.05 18.56 -5.85
N LEU A 156 25.39 19.61 -5.08
CA LEU A 156 26.76 20.10 -4.97
C LEU A 156 27.67 19.15 -4.18
N LEU A 157 27.14 18.56 -3.11
CA LEU A 157 27.89 17.75 -2.15
C LEU A 157 27.96 16.27 -2.56
N ALA A 158 27.02 15.76 -3.36
CA ALA A 158 27.03 14.36 -3.78
C ALA A 158 28.31 13.93 -4.54
N PRO A 159 28.86 14.71 -5.51
CA PRO A 159 30.11 14.33 -6.18
C PRO A 159 31.33 14.22 -5.26
N PRO A 160 31.69 15.21 -4.41
CA PRO A 160 32.83 15.08 -3.51
C PRO A 160 32.59 13.98 -2.45
N MET A 161 31.35 13.69 -2.09
CA MET A 161 31.05 12.59 -1.17
C MET A 161 31.44 11.21 -1.70
N LYS A 162 31.41 10.98 -3.02
CA LYS A 162 31.92 9.73 -3.62
C LYS A 162 33.41 9.51 -3.33
N LEU A 163 34.21 10.58 -3.32
CA LEU A 163 35.64 10.48 -2.99
C LEU A 163 35.83 10.03 -1.53
N PHE A 164 35.10 10.66 -0.61
CA PHE A 164 35.16 10.29 0.81
C PHE A 164 34.61 8.88 1.06
N TYR A 165 33.59 8.46 0.32
CA TYR A 165 33.10 7.09 0.36
C TYR A 165 34.22 6.09 0.08
N TYR A 166 34.92 6.22 -1.07
CA TYR A 166 36.02 5.30 -1.38
C TYR A 166 37.20 5.43 -0.42
N LEU A 167 37.48 6.63 0.09
CA LEU A 167 38.56 6.86 1.05
C LEU A 167 38.27 6.19 2.40
N PHE A 168 37.02 6.24 2.86
CA PHE A 168 36.61 5.75 4.17
C PHE A 168 36.03 4.33 4.15
N TYR A 169 35.75 3.78 2.98
CA TYR A 169 35.26 2.42 2.77
C TYR A 169 35.95 1.34 3.65
N PRO A 170 37.30 1.24 3.71
CA PRO A 170 37.94 0.22 4.56
C PRO A 170 37.63 0.43 6.05
N GLY A 171 37.49 1.68 6.50
CA GLY A 171 37.09 2.00 7.86
C GLY A 171 35.64 1.59 8.13
N ILE A 172 34.74 1.90 7.20
CA ILE A 172 33.31 1.56 7.30
C ILE A 172 33.11 0.05 7.39
N VAL A 173 33.81 -0.74 6.57
CA VAL A 173 33.74 -2.21 6.65
C VAL A 173 34.13 -2.72 8.04
N VAL A 174 35.16 -2.14 8.66
CA VAL A 174 35.59 -2.51 10.01
C VAL A 174 34.56 -2.08 11.06
N PHE A 175 34.02 -0.86 10.97
CA PHE A 175 33.01 -0.36 11.91
C PHE A 175 31.70 -1.13 11.80
N ASN A 176 31.14 -1.30 10.60
CA ASN A 176 29.91 -2.05 10.36
C ASN A 176 30.08 -3.52 10.75
N GLY A 177 31.22 -4.14 10.43
CA GLY A 177 31.52 -5.51 10.87
C GLY A 177 31.57 -5.63 12.40
N SER A 178 32.15 -4.65 13.09
CA SER A 178 32.21 -4.62 14.55
C SER A 178 30.83 -4.39 15.19
N ALA A 179 30.03 -3.47 14.62
CA ALA A 179 28.67 -3.19 15.06
C ALA A 179 27.77 -4.41 14.87
N ASN A 180 27.83 -5.06 13.70
CA ASN A 180 27.07 -6.28 13.41
C ASN A 180 27.46 -7.45 14.30
N ALA A 181 28.77 -7.62 14.59
CA ALA A 181 29.21 -8.64 15.54
C ALA A 181 28.67 -8.37 16.96
N PHE A 182 28.60 -7.10 17.37
CA PHE A 182 28.06 -6.69 18.66
C PHE A 182 26.54 -6.86 18.75
N THR A 183 25.78 -6.50 17.71
CA THR A 183 24.32 -6.66 17.68
C THR A 183 23.90 -8.13 17.59
N GLN A 184 24.65 -8.95 16.85
CA GLN A 184 24.48 -10.40 16.84
C GLN A 184 24.72 -11.03 18.22
N LEU A 185 25.69 -10.53 18.99
CA LEU A 185 25.92 -10.95 20.37
C LEU A 185 24.69 -10.67 21.27
N LEU A 186 23.94 -9.61 20.96
CA LEU A 186 22.71 -9.22 21.66
C LEU A 186 21.45 -9.88 21.09
N GLY A 187 21.58 -10.73 20.06
CA GLY A 187 20.46 -11.43 19.42
C GLY A 187 19.64 -10.58 18.45
N VAL A 188 20.14 -9.43 18.02
CA VAL A 188 19.47 -8.58 17.02
C VAL A 188 19.96 -8.98 15.62
N PRO A 189 19.07 -9.44 14.71
CA PRO A 189 19.45 -9.77 13.34
C PRO A 189 19.90 -8.51 12.60
N ALA A 190 20.81 -8.67 11.63
CA ALA A 190 21.23 -7.57 10.78
C ALA A 190 20.01 -7.07 9.98
N ALA A 191 19.74 -5.76 10.01
CA ALA A 191 18.72 -5.17 9.15
C ALA A 191 19.14 -5.38 7.69
N SER A 192 18.32 -6.10 6.92
CA SER A 192 18.49 -6.22 5.47
C SER A 192 17.61 -5.16 4.81
N GLU A 193 18.24 -4.15 4.21
CA GLU A 193 17.60 -2.97 3.59
C GLU A 193 17.11 -3.21 2.16
N THR A 194 16.96 -4.45 1.73
CA THR A 194 16.47 -4.75 0.37
C THR A 194 15.24 -5.62 0.49
N ASP A 195 14.14 -5.12 -0.06
CA ASP A 195 12.79 -5.68 -0.09
C ASP A 195 11.90 -5.39 1.13
N GLU A 196 11.62 -4.11 1.38
CA GLU A 196 10.24 -3.72 1.71
C GLU A 196 9.40 -3.87 0.43
N THR A 197 9.18 -5.11 0.00
CA THR A 197 8.11 -5.39 -0.96
C THR A 197 6.82 -5.01 -0.27
N LEU A 198 6.20 -3.93 -0.73
CA LEU A 198 4.89 -3.49 -0.23
C LEU A 198 3.91 -4.65 -0.46
N GLY A 199 3.63 -5.38 0.61
CA GLY A 199 2.61 -6.41 0.59
C GLY A 199 1.23 -5.77 0.38
N GLU A 200 0.29 -6.56 -0.10
CA GLU A 200 -1.10 -6.17 -0.30
C GLU A 200 -1.72 -5.44 0.91
N ARG A 201 -1.42 -5.91 2.13
CA ARG A 201 -1.85 -5.27 3.40
C ARG A 201 -1.32 -3.84 3.58
N GLU A 202 -0.11 -3.57 3.10
CA GLU A 202 0.47 -2.22 3.17
C GLU A 202 -0.16 -1.31 2.11
N ILE A 203 -0.41 -1.84 0.90
CA ILE A 203 -1.09 -1.13 -0.18
C ILE A 203 -2.52 -0.75 0.26
N ARG A 204 -3.29 -1.70 0.81
CA ARG A 204 -4.62 -1.42 1.37
C ARG A 204 -4.57 -0.33 2.45
N ARG A 205 -3.57 -0.37 3.34
CA ARG A 205 -3.40 0.66 4.39
C ARG A 205 -3.12 2.06 3.82
N VAL A 206 -2.35 2.14 2.73
CA VAL A 206 -2.08 3.41 2.03
C VAL A 206 -3.34 3.93 1.34
N LEU A 207 -4.13 3.05 0.71
CA LEU A 207 -5.39 3.40 0.04
C LEU A 207 -6.44 3.91 1.03
N ALA A 208 -6.69 3.17 2.13
CA ALA A 208 -7.62 3.59 3.17
C ALA A 208 -7.29 4.98 3.73
N ARG A 209 -6.01 5.24 4.01
CA ARG A 209 -5.56 6.56 4.46
C ARG A 209 -5.77 7.66 3.42
N SER A 210 -5.56 7.34 2.14
CA SER A 210 -5.74 8.30 1.04
C SER A 210 -7.21 8.67 0.84
N GLY A 211 -8.13 7.71 1.05
CA GLY A 211 -9.57 7.93 1.09
C GLY A 211 -10.00 8.81 2.26
N GLU A 212 -9.53 8.53 3.49
CA GLU A 212 -9.84 9.35 4.68
C GLU A 212 -9.37 10.80 4.56
N GLU A 213 -8.20 11.02 3.93
CA GLU A 213 -7.64 12.35 3.69
C GLU A 213 -8.33 13.09 2.52
N GLY A 214 -9.24 12.42 1.80
CA GLY A 214 -10.02 12.98 0.68
C GLY A 214 -9.21 13.18 -0.61
N ASN A 215 -8.09 12.48 -0.76
CA ASN A 215 -7.26 12.54 -1.97
C ASN A 215 -7.76 11.60 -3.09
N ILE A 216 -8.53 10.58 -2.73
CA ILE A 216 -9.14 9.57 -3.60
C ILE A 216 -10.61 9.45 -3.20
N ASP A 217 -11.51 9.28 -4.15
CA ASP A 217 -12.94 9.12 -3.86
C ASP A 217 -13.21 7.77 -3.16
N ALA A 218 -14.21 7.72 -2.28
CA ALA A 218 -14.55 6.47 -1.58
C ALA A 218 -14.93 5.35 -2.55
N ALA A 219 -15.66 5.66 -3.62
CA ALA A 219 -16.02 4.68 -4.64
C ALA A 219 -14.80 4.14 -5.40
N GLU A 220 -13.75 4.95 -5.57
CA GLU A 220 -12.50 4.51 -6.17
C GLU A 220 -11.72 3.60 -5.22
N VAL A 221 -11.72 3.88 -3.91
CA VAL A 221 -11.11 3.00 -2.90
C VAL A 221 -11.81 1.64 -2.89
N ASP A 222 -13.14 1.63 -2.82
CA ASP A 222 -13.95 0.41 -2.79
C ASP A 222 -13.72 -0.44 -4.05
N MET A 223 -13.66 0.17 -5.23
CA MET A 223 -13.35 -0.54 -6.47
C MET A 223 -11.97 -1.19 -6.44
N ILE A 224 -10.95 -0.48 -5.92
CA ILE A 224 -9.60 -1.03 -5.81
C ILE A 224 -9.54 -2.19 -4.79
N GLU A 225 -10.31 -2.11 -3.70
CA GLU A 225 -10.40 -3.20 -2.73
C GLU A 225 -11.03 -4.46 -3.37
N ARG A 226 -12.13 -4.31 -4.11
CA ARG A 226 -12.77 -5.42 -4.85
C ARG A 226 -11.85 -6.07 -5.89
N VAL A 227 -10.91 -5.32 -6.47
CA VAL A 227 -9.90 -5.90 -7.38
C VAL A 227 -8.99 -6.89 -6.65
N PHE A 228 -8.64 -6.63 -5.39
CA PHE A 228 -7.82 -7.56 -4.61
C PHE A 228 -8.61 -8.81 -4.22
N ASP A 229 -9.91 -8.68 -3.99
CA ASP A 229 -10.76 -9.79 -3.55
C ASP A 229 -11.15 -10.72 -4.72
N LEU A 230 -11.00 -10.27 -5.96
CA LEU A 230 -11.30 -11.03 -7.18
C LEU A 230 -10.53 -12.36 -7.31
N ASP A 231 -9.34 -12.45 -6.68
CA ASP A 231 -8.54 -13.67 -6.65
C ASP A 231 -9.13 -14.73 -5.69
N ASP A 232 -9.88 -14.30 -4.68
CA ASP A 232 -10.49 -15.16 -3.66
C ASP A 232 -11.96 -15.51 -3.99
N THR A 233 -12.64 -14.72 -4.83
CA THR A 233 -14.03 -14.96 -5.22
C THR A 233 -14.17 -16.07 -6.26
N VAL A 234 -15.10 -17.01 -6.02
CA VAL A 234 -15.42 -18.09 -6.97
C VAL A 234 -16.65 -17.78 -7.83
N VAL A 235 -16.78 -18.47 -8.97
CA VAL A 235 -17.88 -18.30 -9.92
C VAL A 235 -19.25 -18.52 -9.26
N ARG A 236 -19.36 -19.45 -8.31
CA ARG A 236 -20.61 -19.69 -7.57
C ARG A 236 -21.18 -18.44 -6.88
N GLU A 237 -20.31 -17.53 -6.42
CA GLU A 237 -20.72 -16.33 -5.70
C GLU A 237 -21.32 -15.24 -6.61
N VAL A 238 -21.04 -15.30 -7.91
CA VAL A 238 -21.48 -14.28 -8.88
C VAL A 238 -22.37 -14.83 -10.00
N MET A 239 -22.52 -16.15 -10.09
CA MET A 239 -23.37 -16.76 -11.12
C MET A 239 -24.83 -16.43 -10.88
N VAL A 240 -25.62 -16.41 -11.95
CA VAL A 240 -27.07 -16.50 -11.87
C VAL A 240 -27.42 -17.96 -11.55
N PRO A 241 -27.98 -18.25 -10.36
CA PRO A 241 -28.29 -19.62 -9.95
C PRO A 241 -29.36 -20.21 -10.86
N ARG A 242 -29.27 -21.51 -11.15
CA ARG A 242 -30.17 -22.22 -12.08
C ARG A 242 -31.67 -21.92 -11.90
N PRO A 243 -32.24 -21.83 -10.69
CA PRO A 243 -33.65 -21.48 -10.52
C PRO A 243 -34.04 -20.13 -11.14
N ASP A 244 -33.09 -19.19 -11.21
CA ASP A 244 -33.27 -17.84 -11.72
C ASP A 244 -32.84 -17.73 -13.21
N VAL A 245 -32.40 -18.85 -13.82
CA VAL A 245 -31.99 -18.91 -15.23
C VAL A 245 -33.18 -19.19 -16.13
N VAL A 246 -33.52 -18.20 -16.96
CA VAL A 246 -34.45 -18.40 -18.07
C VAL A 246 -33.75 -19.20 -19.19
N SER A 247 -34.10 -20.48 -19.30
CA SER A 247 -33.58 -21.39 -20.32
C SER A 247 -34.65 -21.81 -21.33
N VAL A 248 -34.18 -22.33 -22.47
CA VAL A 248 -35.04 -22.79 -23.58
C VAL A 248 -34.77 -24.27 -23.86
N PRO A 249 -35.80 -25.14 -23.94
CA PRO A 249 -35.61 -26.53 -24.35
C PRO A 249 -35.06 -26.66 -25.77
N ALA A 250 -34.16 -27.60 -26.02
CA ALA A 250 -33.57 -27.84 -27.34
C ALA A 250 -34.61 -28.11 -28.44
N SER A 251 -35.78 -28.65 -28.07
CA SER A 251 -36.90 -28.94 -28.97
C SER A 251 -37.81 -27.74 -29.26
N ALA A 252 -37.61 -26.60 -28.58
CA ALA A 252 -38.46 -25.42 -28.73
C ALA A 252 -38.41 -24.86 -30.16
N THR A 253 -39.57 -24.47 -30.69
CA THR A 253 -39.65 -23.91 -32.04
C THR A 253 -39.21 -22.46 -32.07
N LEU A 254 -38.85 -21.92 -33.23
CA LEU A 254 -38.56 -20.49 -33.38
C LEU A 254 -39.68 -19.57 -32.88
N SER A 255 -40.94 -20.01 -32.93
CA SER A 255 -42.07 -19.23 -32.41
C SER A 255 -42.07 -19.16 -30.88
N ASP A 256 -41.77 -20.28 -30.22
CA ASP A 256 -41.67 -20.37 -28.76
C ASP A 256 -40.51 -19.53 -28.25
N ILE A 257 -39.35 -19.63 -28.91
CA ILE A 257 -38.16 -18.84 -28.59
C ILE A 257 -38.47 -17.35 -28.69
N ARG A 258 -39.15 -16.90 -29.76
CA ARG A 258 -39.54 -15.49 -29.92
C ARG A 258 -40.46 -15.01 -28.82
N ALA A 259 -41.36 -15.86 -28.33
CA ALA A 259 -42.24 -15.51 -27.22
C ALA A 259 -41.43 -15.26 -25.94
N VAL A 260 -40.50 -16.17 -25.61
CA VAL A 260 -39.58 -16.02 -24.46
C VAL A 260 -38.73 -14.76 -24.59
N VAL A 261 -38.16 -14.51 -25.77
CA VAL A 261 -37.33 -13.32 -26.02
C VAL A 261 -38.12 -12.02 -25.80
N LEU A 262 -39.38 -11.98 -26.19
CA LEU A 262 -40.24 -10.80 -26.03
C LEU A 262 -40.69 -10.58 -24.59
N ASP A 263 -40.84 -11.65 -23.81
CA ASP A 263 -41.29 -11.58 -22.41
C ASP A 263 -40.12 -11.20 -21.46
N GLU A 264 -38.97 -11.82 -21.67
CA GLU A 264 -37.84 -11.76 -20.73
C GLU A 264 -36.78 -10.71 -21.12
N GLY A 265 -36.62 -10.43 -22.42
CA GLY A 265 -35.76 -9.33 -22.90
C GLY A 265 -34.25 -9.52 -22.80
N HIS A 266 -33.75 -10.72 -22.49
CA HIS A 266 -32.31 -11.03 -22.49
C HIS A 266 -31.74 -11.13 -23.90
N THR A 267 -30.42 -10.95 -24.04
CA THR A 267 -29.73 -11.08 -25.33
C THR A 267 -29.36 -12.54 -25.65
N ARG A 268 -29.22 -13.37 -24.61
CA ARG A 268 -28.77 -14.76 -24.72
C ARG A 268 -29.57 -15.65 -23.79
N TYR A 269 -29.89 -16.84 -24.26
CA TYR A 269 -30.64 -17.84 -23.51
C TYR A 269 -29.91 -19.18 -23.57
N PRO A 270 -29.64 -19.81 -22.42
CA PRO A 270 -29.14 -21.18 -22.36
C PRO A 270 -30.13 -22.15 -23.02
N VAL A 271 -29.62 -23.10 -23.78
CA VAL A 271 -30.40 -24.19 -24.36
C VAL A 271 -30.12 -25.46 -23.58
N VAL A 272 -31.16 -26.03 -22.98
CA VAL A 272 -31.08 -27.26 -22.19
C VAL A 272 -31.66 -28.46 -22.96
N ASP A 273 -31.29 -29.68 -22.58
CA ASP A 273 -31.86 -30.87 -23.18
C ASP A 273 -33.39 -30.92 -22.94
N ALA A 274 -34.12 -31.48 -23.90
CA ALA A 274 -35.58 -31.52 -23.83
C ALA A 274 -36.10 -32.51 -22.78
N ASP A 275 -35.33 -33.57 -22.50
CA ASP A 275 -35.67 -34.62 -21.55
C ASP A 275 -35.00 -34.40 -20.17
N ASP A 276 -33.90 -33.63 -20.13
CA ASP A 276 -33.14 -33.33 -18.92
C ASP A 276 -32.71 -31.86 -18.85
N SER A 277 -33.40 -31.08 -18.02
CA SER A 277 -33.08 -29.65 -17.82
C SER A 277 -31.75 -29.39 -17.12
N ASP A 278 -31.12 -30.42 -16.56
CA ASP A 278 -29.84 -30.33 -15.87
C ASP A 278 -28.67 -30.40 -16.87
N GLN A 279 -28.96 -30.78 -18.12
CA GLN A 279 -27.98 -30.93 -19.19
C GLN A 279 -28.01 -29.73 -20.13
N ILE A 280 -26.87 -29.03 -20.23
CA ILE A 280 -26.71 -27.89 -21.12
C ILE A 280 -26.30 -28.36 -22.52
N VAL A 281 -27.04 -27.92 -23.54
CA VAL A 281 -26.75 -28.18 -24.96
C VAL A 281 -25.93 -27.05 -25.57
N GLY A 282 -26.19 -25.81 -25.17
CA GLY A 282 -25.54 -24.63 -25.72
C GLY A 282 -26.23 -23.33 -25.28
N PHE A 283 -26.14 -22.31 -26.12
CA PHE A 283 -26.90 -21.08 -25.95
C PHE A 283 -27.35 -20.52 -27.30
N ILE A 284 -28.40 -19.70 -27.28
CA ILE A 284 -28.86 -18.94 -28.44
C ILE A 284 -28.67 -17.44 -28.20
N ASP A 285 -28.23 -16.71 -29.22
CA ASP A 285 -28.24 -15.25 -29.24
C ASP A 285 -29.49 -14.79 -29.99
N VAL A 286 -30.17 -13.75 -29.49
CA VAL A 286 -31.38 -13.21 -30.13
C VAL A 286 -31.15 -12.88 -31.61
N LYS A 287 -29.93 -12.46 -31.99
CA LYS A 287 -29.58 -12.18 -33.40
C LYS A 287 -29.67 -13.42 -34.28
N ASP A 288 -29.43 -14.61 -33.74
CA ASP A 288 -29.52 -15.87 -34.48
C ASP A 288 -30.97 -16.30 -34.68
N VAL A 289 -31.84 -16.05 -33.68
CA VAL A 289 -33.30 -16.26 -33.79
C VAL A 289 -33.91 -15.37 -34.87
N LEU A 290 -33.46 -14.12 -34.96
CA LEU A 290 -33.88 -13.18 -36.01
C LEU A 290 -33.43 -13.66 -37.39
N ARG A 291 -32.17 -14.08 -37.54
CA ARG A 291 -31.62 -14.61 -38.81
C ARG A 291 -32.34 -15.86 -39.28
N ALA A 292 -32.57 -16.82 -38.39
CA ALA A 292 -33.25 -18.07 -38.72
C ALA A 292 -34.68 -17.86 -39.26
N GLY A 293 -35.37 -16.80 -38.79
CA GLY A 293 -36.68 -16.43 -39.32
C GLY A 293 -36.65 -15.82 -40.71
N GLU A 294 -35.66 -14.97 -41.03
CA GLU A 294 -35.53 -14.35 -42.35
C GLU A 294 -35.13 -15.36 -43.43
N GLU A 295 -34.36 -16.39 -43.06
CA GLU A 295 -33.93 -17.46 -43.96
C GLU A 295 -35.06 -18.48 -44.28
N GLY A 296 -36.26 -18.28 -43.72
CA GLY A 296 -37.42 -19.15 -43.95
C GLY A 296 -37.29 -20.52 -43.29
N ASN A 297 -36.42 -20.65 -42.28
CA ASN A 297 -36.15 -21.90 -41.58
C ASN A 297 -37.14 -22.10 -40.41
N GLU A 298 -38.44 -21.97 -40.68
CA GLU A 298 -39.50 -21.97 -39.64
C GLU A 298 -39.57 -23.27 -38.83
N ASN A 299 -39.01 -24.37 -39.35
CA ASN A 299 -38.95 -25.66 -38.66
C ASN A 299 -37.67 -25.85 -37.82
N ALA A 300 -36.75 -24.88 -37.79
CA ALA A 300 -35.57 -24.97 -36.94
C ALA A 300 -35.97 -24.94 -35.47
N THR A 301 -35.33 -25.78 -34.68
CA THR A 301 -35.47 -25.84 -33.22
C THR A 301 -34.37 -25.04 -32.53
N ALA A 302 -34.51 -24.78 -31.24
CA ALA A 302 -33.47 -24.12 -30.44
C ALA A 302 -32.13 -24.86 -30.53
N GLY A 303 -32.15 -26.20 -30.52
CA GLY A 303 -30.94 -27.03 -30.66
C GLY A 303 -30.25 -26.89 -32.02
N ASP A 304 -30.98 -26.67 -33.11
CA ASP A 304 -30.41 -26.53 -34.45
C ASP A 304 -29.61 -25.22 -34.62
N ILE A 305 -29.99 -24.18 -33.87
CA ILE A 305 -29.36 -22.86 -33.91
C ILE A 305 -28.47 -22.59 -32.71
N ALA A 306 -28.41 -23.51 -31.74
CA ALA A 306 -27.62 -23.38 -30.54
C ALA A 306 -26.12 -23.32 -30.88
N ARG A 307 -25.42 -22.42 -30.18
CA ARG A 307 -23.97 -22.31 -30.21
C ARG A 307 -23.38 -22.97 -28.98
N GLU A 308 -22.16 -23.47 -29.12
CA GLU A 308 -21.38 -24.01 -28.02
C GLU A 308 -21.18 -22.95 -26.92
N ILE A 309 -21.55 -23.32 -25.69
CA ILE A 309 -21.35 -22.55 -24.47
C ILE A 309 -20.14 -23.11 -23.72
N PRO A 310 -19.17 -22.27 -23.31
CA PRO A 310 -18.11 -22.69 -22.39
C PRO A 310 -18.72 -23.23 -21.09
N VAL A 311 -18.12 -24.29 -20.56
CA VAL A 311 -18.55 -24.90 -19.29
C VAL A 311 -17.43 -24.74 -18.27
N VAL A 312 -17.76 -24.25 -17.09
CA VAL A 312 -16.82 -24.04 -15.99
C VAL A 312 -17.35 -24.66 -14.69
N PRO A 313 -16.49 -25.24 -13.84
CA PRO A 313 -16.89 -25.63 -12.49
C PRO A 313 -17.31 -24.42 -11.64
N GLU A 314 -18.26 -24.62 -10.73
CA GLU A 314 -18.69 -23.58 -9.76
C GLU A 314 -17.56 -23.05 -8.86
N THR A 315 -16.51 -23.85 -8.65
CA THR A 315 -15.31 -23.51 -7.85
C THR A 315 -14.23 -22.76 -8.63
N THR A 316 -14.45 -22.45 -9.91
CA THR A 316 -13.50 -21.68 -10.72
C THR A 316 -13.36 -20.27 -10.13
N ALA A 317 -12.14 -19.74 -10.07
CA ALA A 317 -11.93 -18.36 -9.63
C ALA A 317 -12.42 -17.36 -10.69
N ILE A 318 -12.98 -16.24 -10.25
CA ILE A 318 -13.56 -15.23 -11.17
C ILE A 318 -12.50 -14.64 -12.10
N ASN A 319 -11.28 -14.44 -11.61
CA ASN A 319 -10.14 -13.95 -12.39
C ASN A 319 -9.86 -14.84 -13.63
N ASP A 320 -9.95 -16.16 -13.47
CA ASP A 320 -9.75 -17.16 -14.52
C ASP A 320 -10.92 -17.15 -15.51
N LEU A 321 -12.17 -17.02 -15.02
CA LEU A 321 -13.34 -16.86 -15.88
C LEU A 321 -13.25 -15.59 -16.73
N LEU A 322 -12.82 -14.46 -16.14
CA LEU A 322 -12.61 -13.21 -16.86
C LEU A 322 -11.55 -13.36 -17.97
N LEU A 323 -10.45 -14.05 -17.67
CA LEU A 323 -9.41 -14.35 -18.65
C LEU A 323 -9.96 -15.22 -19.79
N GLN A 324 -10.78 -16.23 -19.49
CA GLN A 324 -11.40 -17.10 -20.48
C GLN A 324 -12.36 -16.32 -21.39
N PHE A 325 -13.24 -15.47 -20.84
CA PHE A 325 -14.11 -14.59 -21.64
C PHE A 325 -13.31 -13.68 -22.57
N ARG A 326 -12.19 -13.11 -22.10
CA ARG A 326 -11.32 -12.26 -22.91
C ARG A 326 -10.61 -13.02 -24.03
N GLN A 327 -10.12 -14.23 -23.77
CA GLN A 327 -9.39 -15.05 -24.75
C GLN A 327 -10.33 -15.60 -25.83
N ASP A 328 -11.46 -16.18 -25.42
CA ASP A 328 -12.39 -16.87 -26.31
C ASP A 328 -13.42 -15.91 -26.94
N ARG A 329 -13.44 -14.65 -26.51
CA ARG A 329 -14.42 -13.62 -26.89
C ARG A 329 -15.85 -14.09 -26.66
N ARG A 330 -16.05 -14.80 -25.54
CA ARG A 330 -17.35 -15.28 -25.06
C ARG A 330 -17.86 -14.33 -23.98
N GLN A 331 -19.17 -14.30 -23.79
CA GLN A 331 -19.85 -13.40 -22.85
C GLN A 331 -20.73 -14.16 -21.85
N MET A 332 -20.74 -15.49 -21.92
CA MET A 332 -21.58 -16.37 -21.10
C MET A 332 -20.89 -17.73 -20.98
N ALA A 333 -20.94 -18.32 -19.81
CA ALA A 333 -20.52 -19.68 -19.51
C ALA A 333 -21.61 -20.39 -18.71
N ALA A 334 -21.74 -21.70 -18.91
CA ALA A 334 -22.55 -22.57 -18.06
C ALA A 334 -21.71 -23.02 -16.86
N VAL A 335 -22.31 -22.99 -15.68
CA VAL A 335 -21.68 -23.39 -14.42
C VAL A 335 -22.18 -24.77 -14.03
N ILE A 336 -21.26 -25.67 -13.68
CA ILE A 336 -21.59 -27.05 -13.31
C ILE A 336 -21.05 -27.45 -11.94
N ASP A 337 -21.76 -28.38 -11.30
CA ASP A 337 -21.33 -29.09 -10.08
C ASP A 337 -20.25 -30.16 -10.37
N GLU A 338 -19.84 -30.92 -9.34
CA GLU A 338 -18.89 -32.02 -9.49
C GLU A 338 -19.42 -33.25 -10.25
N TRP A 339 -20.73 -33.32 -10.46
CA TRP A 339 -21.43 -34.40 -11.17
C TRP A 339 -21.71 -34.05 -12.64
N GLY A 340 -21.45 -32.81 -13.04
CA GLY A 340 -21.69 -32.28 -14.39
C GLY A 340 -23.13 -31.78 -14.60
N SER A 341 -23.88 -31.54 -13.54
CA SER A 341 -25.22 -30.94 -13.55
C SER A 341 -25.11 -29.43 -13.67
N LEU A 342 -26.01 -28.80 -14.41
CA LEU A 342 -26.10 -27.35 -14.50
C LEU A 342 -26.51 -26.73 -13.15
N GLU A 343 -25.66 -25.89 -12.59
CA GLU A 343 -25.90 -25.12 -11.35
C GLU A 343 -26.29 -23.66 -11.64
N GLY A 344 -25.94 -23.13 -12.81
CA GLY A 344 -26.25 -21.76 -13.17
C GLY A 344 -25.54 -21.29 -14.44
N ILE A 345 -25.54 -19.98 -14.65
CA ILE A 345 -24.76 -19.32 -15.71
C ILE A 345 -23.98 -18.15 -15.14
N ALA A 346 -22.82 -17.88 -15.72
CA ALA A 346 -22.05 -16.67 -15.41
C ALA A 346 -21.83 -15.87 -16.69
N THR A 347 -21.97 -14.56 -16.61
CA THR A 347 -21.76 -13.64 -17.73
C THR A 347 -20.56 -12.72 -17.51
N ILE A 348 -20.10 -12.05 -18.56
CA ILE A 348 -19.01 -11.07 -18.39
C ILE A 348 -19.49 -9.85 -17.60
N GLU A 349 -20.78 -9.53 -17.69
CA GLU A 349 -21.42 -8.47 -16.95
C GLU A 349 -21.33 -8.75 -15.43
N ASP A 350 -21.70 -9.95 -14.98
CA ASP A 350 -21.63 -10.34 -13.56
C ASP A 350 -20.20 -10.28 -13.00
N VAL A 351 -19.22 -10.73 -13.81
CA VAL A 351 -17.80 -10.70 -13.44
C VAL A 351 -17.28 -9.26 -13.33
N VAL A 352 -17.74 -8.35 -14.19
CA VAL A 352 -17.36 -6.93 -14.13
C VAL A 352 -18.05 -6.24 -12.96
N GLU A 353 -19.30 -6.60 -12.68
CA GLU A 353 -20.06 -6.09 -11.54
C GLU A 353 -19.41 -6.45 -10.19
N ALA A 354 -18.77 -7.62 -10.08
CA ALA A 354 -17.98 -7.97 -8.90
C ALA A 354 -16.87 -6.93 -8.58
N VAL A 355 -16.27 -6.32 -9.61
CA VAL A 355 -15.22 -5.30 -9.45
C VAL A 355 -15.80 -3.90 -9.31
N VAL A 356 -16.74 -3.55 -10.17
CA VAL A 356 -17.25 -2.18 -10.32
C VAL A 356 -18.34 -1.86 -9.29
N GLY A 357 -19.00 -2.89 -8.76
CA GLY A 357 -20.23 -2.78 -7.98
C GLY A 357 -21.46 -2.49 -8.82
N ASP A 358 -22.62 -2.47 -8.17
CA ASP A 358 -23.90 -2.08 -8.76
C ASP A 358 -23.71 -0.74 -9.49
N LEU A 359 -23.67 -0.76 -10.82
CA LEU A 359 -23.62 0.43 -11.68
C LEU A 359 -24.98 1.15 -11.70
N ARG A 360 -25.65 1.26 -10.55
CA ARG A 360 -26.93 1.93 -10.42
C ARG A 360 -26.69 3.40 -10.14
N ASP A 361 -26.73 4.19 -11.21
CA ASP A 361 -26.72 5.64 -11.18
C ASP A 361 -27.82 6.17 -10.25
N GLU A 362 -27.60 7.35 -9.64
CA GLU A 362 -28.59 8.08 -8.81
C GLU A 362 -29.85 8.54 -9.61
N PHE A 363 -29.96 8.12 -10.88
CA PHE A 363 -30.98 8.55 -11.84
C PHE A 363 -31.77 7.41 -12.49
N ASP A 364 -31.51 6.15 -12.17
CA ASP A 364 -32.32 5.03 -12.70
C ASP A 364 -33.61 4.84 -11.90
N VAL A 365 -34.66 5.50 -12.39
CA VAL A 365 -36.04 5.36 -11.93
C VAL A 365 -36.71 4.24 -12.74
N ASP A 366 -36.28 2.99 -12.59
CA ASP A 366 -37.03 1.83 -13.06
C ASP A 366 -36.88 0.64 -12.08
N GLY A 367 -37.61 0.71 -10.98
CA GLY A 367 -38.66 -0.27 -10.66
C GLY A 367 -38.34 -1.76 -10.47
N ARG A 368 -37.09 -2.22 -10.33
CA ARG A 368 -36.78 -3.57 -9.82
C ARG A 368 -35.82 -3.50 -8.64
N GLU A 369 -36.46 -3.52 -7.48
CA GLU A 369 -36.06 -3.99 -6.14
C GLU A 369 -34.61 -3.78 -5.70
N HIS A 370 -34.45 -3.01 -4.63
CA HIS A 370 -33.21 -3.01 -3.86
C HIS A 370 -33.10 -4.38 -3.18
N ALA A 371 -31.97 -5.06 -3.34
CA ALA A 371 -31.69 -6.35 -2.70
C ALA A 371 -31.83 -6.28 -1.16
N ILE A 372 -31.47 -5.14 -0.56
CA ILE A 372 -31.67 -4.82 0.86
C ILE A 372 -32.20 -3.39 0.97
N ARG A 373 -33.34 -3.20 1.64
CA ARG A 373 -33.99 -1.91 1.86
C ARG A 373 -34.10 -1.60 3.33
N LYS A 374 -33.47 -0.49 3.76
CA LYS A 374 -33.65 0.03 5.11
C LYS A 374 -35.01 0.71 5.26
N GLN A 375 -35.76 0.33 6.29
CA GLN A 375 -37.04 0.90 6.65
C GLN A 375 -36.88 2.09 7.60
N SER A 376 -37.93 2.91 7.72
CA SER A 376 -37.93 4.13 8.55
C SER A 376 -37.82 3.88 10.05
N ASP A 377 -38.10 2.66 10.50
CA ASP A 377 -38.03 2.23 11.91
C ASP A 377 -36.67 1.62 12.29
N GLY A 378 -35.73 1.55 11.33
CA GLY A 378 -34.40 0.97 11.54
C GLY A 378 -34.29 -0.51 11.19
N SER A 379 -35.39 -1.18 10.83
CA SER A 379 -35.38 -2.54 10.28
C SER A 379 -34.94 -2.55 8.81
N TYR A 380 -34.63 -3.74 8.28
CA TYR A 380 -34.30 -3.94 6.87
C TYR A 380 -35.28 -4.94 6.24
N ASP A 381 -35.50 -4.83 4.95
CA ASP A 381 -36.27 -5.77 4.13
C ASP A 381 -35.35 -6.25 3.00
N ALA A 382 -35.15 -7.55 2.86
CA ALA A 382 -34.17 -8.11 1.93
C ALA A 382 -34.74 -9.27 1.12
N ASP A 383 -34.27 -9.43 -0.12
CA ASP A 383 -34.57 -10.63 -0.92
C ASP A 383 -33.90 -11.86 -0.31
N GLY A 384 -34.57 -13.01 -0.32
CA GLY A 384 -34.04 -14.26 0.22
C GLY A 384 -32.80 -14.78 -0.51
N GLY A 385 -32.55 -14.35 -1.75
CA GLY A 385 -31.38 -14.67 -2.55
C GLY A 385 -30.13 -13.84 -2.25
N VAL A 386 -30.21 -12.83 -1.38
CA VAL A 386 -29.05 -11.97 -1.11
C VAL A 386 -27.94 -12.74 -0.39
N PRO A 387 -26.67 -12.61 -0.85
CA PRO A 387 -25.51 -13.24 -0.20
C PRO A 387 -25.34 -12.80 1.26
N LEU A 388 -24.93 -13.73 2.12
CA LEU A 388 -24.68 -13.46 3.54
C LEU A 388 -23.57 -12.44 3.75
N SER A 389 -22.57 -12.36 2.87
CA SER A 389 -21.52 -11.35 2.89
C SER A 389 -22.10 -9.93 2.74
N THR A 390 -23.00 -9.72 1.79
CA THR A 390 -23.68 -8.43 1.56
C THR A 390 -24.56 -8.03 2.75
N VAL A 391 -25.26 -9.00 3.36
CA VAL A 391 -26.05 -8.74 4.57
C VAL A 391 -25.16 -8.43 5.78
N SER A 392 -24.04 -9.15 5.91
CA SER A 392 -23.05 -8.96 6.97
C SER A 392 -22.46 -7.55 6.94
N GLU A 393 -22.10 -7.08 5.75
CA GLU A 393 -21.62 -5.73 5.51
C GLU A 393 -22.68 -4.67 5.84
N ALA A 394 -23.91 -4.85 5.35
CA ALA A 394 -25.01 -3.92 5.58
C ALA A 394 -25.40 -3.77 7.06
N LEU A 395 -25.28 -4.85 7.84
CA LEU A 395 -25.61 -4.90 9.26
C LEU A 395 -24.40 -4.67 10.18
N GLY A 396 -23.18 -4.70 9.65
CA GLY A 396 -21.93 -4.60 10.41
C GLY A 396 -21.69 -5.78 11.35
N VAL A 397 -22.18 -6.98 11.00
CA VAL A 397 -22.05 -8.20 11.79
C VAL A 397 -21.55 -9.35 10.92
N ASP A 398 -20.91 -10.33 11.54
CA ASP A 398 -20.37 -11.49 10.83
C ASP A 398 -21.41 -12.63 10.80
N LEU A 399 -22.04 -12.85 9.65
CA LEU A 399 -23.01 -13.93 9.40
C LEU A 399 -22.36 -15.04 8.58
N ASP A 400 -21.36 -15.70 9.13
CA ASP A 400 -20.63 -16.76 8.42
C ASP A 400 -21.33 -18.12 8.52
N SER A 401 -21.35 -18.87 7.41
CA SER A 401 -21.89 -20.23 7.36
C SER A 401 -21.26 -21.09 6.26
N ASP A 402 -20.67 -22.22 6.64
CA ASP A 402 -20.07 -23.18 5.71
C ASP A 402 -21.09 -23.92 4.82
N ALA A 403 -22.38 -23.86 5.15
CA ALA A 403 -23.41 -24.70 4.54
C ALA A 403 -24.39 -23.93 3.63
N VAL A 404 -24.47 -22.61 3.77
CA VAL A 404 -25.47 -21.76 3.09
C VAL A 404 -24.88 -20.39 2.81
N GLU A 405 -25.09 -19.88 1.60
CA GLU A 405 -24.46 -18.64 1.12
C GLU A 405 -25.42 -17.44 1.10
N THR A 406 -26.74 -17.68 1.21
CA THR A 406 -27.77 -16.62 1.14
C THR A 406 -28.55 -16.46 2.45
N ILE A 407 -29.15 -15.30 2.65
CA ILE A 407 -30.01 -15.02 3.81
C ILE A 407 -31.21 -15.98 3.90
N GLY A 408 -31.86 -16.30 2.77
CA GLY A 408 -32.93 -17.29 2.71
C GLY A 408 -32.42 -18.69 3.04
N GLY A 409 -31.21 -19.04 2.59
CA GLY A 409 -30.53 -20.28 2.97
C GLY A 409 -30.24 -20.36 4.47
N LEU A 410 -29.75 -19.27 5.07
CA LEU A 410 -29.51 -19.17 6.52
C LEU A 410 -30.79 -19.38 7.32
N VAL A 411 -31.89 -18.69 6.98
CA VAL A 411 -33.17 -18.89 7.65
C VAL A 411 -33.67 -20.32 7.49
N LEU A 412 -33.63 -20.86 6.26
CA LEU A 412 -34.10 -22.21 5.97
C LEU A 412 -33.28 -23.29 6.69
N SER A 413 -31.96 -23.12 6.83
CA SER A 413 -31.08 -24.06 7.53
C SER A 413 -31.43 -24.21 9.02
N GLN A 414 -32.08 -23.21 9.61
CA GLN A 414 -32.56 -23.24 11.00
C GLN A 414 -33.99 -23.81 11.10
N LEU A 415 -34.65 -24.05 9.96
CA LEU A 415 -35.99 -24.62 9.88
C LEU A 415 -35.89 -26.10 9.46
N ASP A 416 -36.26 -27.03 10.35
CA ASP A 416 -36.38 -28.46 10.04
C ASP A 416 -37.65 -28.80 9.20
N ARG A 417 -38.17 -27.83 8.43
CA ARG A 417 -39.38 -27.95 7.60
C ARG A 417 -39.42 -26.92 6.49
N ALA A 418 -40.37 -27.06 5.57
CA ALA A 418 -40.64 -26.03 4.56
C ALA A 418 -40.97 -24.67 5.22
N PRO A 419 -40.49 -23.56 4.62
CA PRO A 419 -40.64 -22.23 5.20
C PRO A 419 -42.08 -21.73 5.04
N GLU A 420 -42.59 -21.09 6.09
CA GLU A 420 -43.88 -20.40 6.11
C GLU A 420 -43.68 -18.92 6.46
N VAL A 421 -44.57 -18.05 5.96
CA VAL A 421 -44.55 -16.63 6.31
C VAL A 421 -44.74 -16.46 7.82
N GLY A 422 -43.86 -15.67 8.45
CA GLY A 422 -43.78 -15.46 9.90
C GLY A 422 -42.77 -16.38 10.59
N ASP A 423 -42.09 -17.28 9.87
CA ASP A 423 -40.98 -18.03 10.43
C ASP A 423 -39.79 -17.12 10.74
N THR A 424 -39.11 -17.40 11.85
CA THR A 424 -38.00 -16.55 12.32
C THR A 424 -36.73 -17.35 12.56
N ALA A 425 -35.59 -16.79 12.16
CA ALA A 425 -34.25 -17.27 12.52
C ALA A 425 -33.46 -16.17 13.25
N GLN A 426 -32.45 -16.55 14.02
CA GLN A 426 -31.58 -15.61 14.73
C GLN A 426 -30.11 -15.85 14.38
N ALA A 427 -29.40 -14.77 14.06
CA ALA A 427 -27.96 -14.78 13.82
C ALA A 427 -27.37 -13.38 14.03
N GLY A 428 -26.14 -13.28 14.52
CA GLY A 428 -25.43 -11.99 14.62
C GLY A 428 -26.12 -10.91 15.48
N GLY A 429 -27.05 -11.26 16.37
CA GLY A 429 -27.82 -10.28 17.16
C GLY A 429 -29.04 -9.69 16.44
N TYR A 430 -29.42 -10.24 15.28
CA TYR A 430 -30.61 -9.87 14.52
C TYR A 430 -31.62 -11.03 14.45
N VAL A 431 -32.88 -10.68 14.26
CA VAL A 431 -34.00 -11.57 13.97
C VAL A 431 -34.37 -11.43 12.49
N PHE A 432 -34.40 -12.56 11.80
CA PHE A 432 -34.73 -12.69 10.39
C PHE A 432 -36.11 -13.33 10.26
N GLU A 433 -37.14 -12.56 9.91
CA GLU A 433 -38.52 -13.01 9.77
C GLU A 433 -38.90 -13.17 8.29
N VAL A 434 -39.43 -14.33 7.90
CA VAL A 434 -39.90 -14.60 6.54
C VAL A 434 -41.16 -13.79 6.27
N THR A 435 -41.10 -12.84 5.34
CA THR A 435 -42.26 -12.02 4.95
C THR A 435 -42.97 -12.56 3.72
N SER A 436 -42.26 -13.32 2.87
CA SER A 436 -42.81 -13.95 1.67
C SER A 436 -42.09 -15.25 1.32
N VAL A 437 -42.81 -16.18 0.72
CA VAL A 437 -42.32 -17.48 0.25
C VAL A 437 -42.84 -17.71 -1.17
N ASP A 438 -41.96 -18.16 -2.07
CA ASP A 438 -42.32 -18.65 -3.40
C ASP A 438 -42.02 -20.15 -3.51
N GLY A 439 -43.07 -20.97 -3.53
CA GLY A 439 -42.96 -22.42 -3.46
C GLY A 439 -42.31 -22.90 -2.16
N THR A 440 -41.05 -23.37 -2.24
CA THR A 440 -40.23 -23.79 -1.09
C THR A 440 -39.08 -22.82 -0.79
N ARG A 441 -38.97 -21.71 -1.53
CA ARG A 441 -37.93 -20.71 -1.37
C ARG A 441 -38.46 -19.53 -0.56
N ILE A 442 -37.67 -19.07 0.40
CA ILE A 442 -37.92 -17.80 1.08
C ILE A 442 -37.61 -16.70 0.07
N SER A 443 -38.60 -15.89 -0.31
CA SER A 443 -38.43 -14.82 -1.30
C SER A 443 -38.09 -13.48 -0.64
N THR A 444 -38.58 -13.22 0.57
CA THR A 444 -38.29 -11.96 1.27
C THR A 444 -38.18 -12.18 2.77
N VAL A 445 -37.24 -11.46 3.40
CA VAL A 445 -36.92 -11.53 4.82
C VAL A 445 -36.86 -10.13 5.42
N ALA A 446 -37.63 -9.89 6.48
CA ALA A 446 -37.50 -8.72 7.32
C ALA A 446 -36.44 -8.96 8.41
N ILE A 447 -35.54 -7.99 8.57
CA ILE A 447 -34.42 -8.06 9.50
C ILE A 447 -34.59 -6.98 10.57
N SER A 448 -34.61 -7.38 11.83
CA SER A 448 -34.71 -6.45 12.97
C SER A 448 -33.66 -6.77 14.02
N GLU A 449 -33.15 -5.75 14.71
CA GLU A 449 -32.23 -5.95 15.81
C GLU A 449 -32.95 -6.71 16.94
N ASN A 450 -32.30 -7.72 17.50
CA ASN A 450 -32.89 -8.54 18.56
C ASN A 450 -33.05 -7.67 19.80
N GLY A 451 -34.24 -7.09 19.97
CA GLY A 451 -34.58 -6.29 21.13
C GLY A 451 -34.38 -7.14 22.38
N ALA A 452 -33.38 -6.80 23.19
CA ALA A 452 -33.24 -7.35 24.53
C ALA A 452 -34.54 -7.10 25.28
N ASP A 453 -35.30 -8.17 25.49
CA ASP A 453 -36.56 -8.17 26.21
C ASP A 453 -36.29 -7.69 27.64
N ASP A 454 -36.62 -6.43 27.92
CA ASP A 454 -36.68 -5.83 29.25
C ASP A 454 -37.93 -6.40 29.94
N SER A 455 -37.95 -7.72 30.15
CA SER A 455 -38.96 -8.41 30.92
C SER A 455 -38.71 -8.11 32.41
N PRO A 456 -39.58 -7.33 33.09
CA PRO A 456 -39.39 -7.03 34.49
C PRO A 456 -39.58 -8.31 35.30
N SER A 457 -38.60 -8.64 36.12
CA SER A 457 -38.73 -9.68 37.13
C SER A 457 -39.97 -9.40 37.99
N ALA A 458 -40.98 -10.27 37.84
CA ALA A 458 -42.12 -10.32 38.74
C ALA A 458 -41.60 -10.62 40.15
N GLY A 459 -42.07 -9.83 41.12
CA GLY A 459 -41.64 -9.83 42.52
C GLY A 459 -42.14 -11.00 43.37
#